data_AF-A0A8I3X0D1-F1
#
_entry.id   AF-A0A8I3X0D1-F1
#
_cell.length_a   1.000
_cell.length_b   1.000
_cell.length_c   1.000
_cell.angle_alpha   90.00
_cell.angle_beta   90.00
_cell.angle_gamma   90.00
#
_symmetry.space_group_name_H-M   'P 1'
#
loop_
_entity.id
_entity.type
_entity.pdbx_description
1 polymer ?
#
loop_
_entity_poly.entity_id
_entity_poly.type
_entity_poly.pdbx_seq_one_letter_code
_entity_poly.pdbx_strand_id
1 'polypeptide(L)'
;MATAGAPRRFCRCACFYTENLYAARYGLHVRFRGEQQLRRDYGPILRSRGCVSTKDFQQLLAELEQEVERRRRLGLESATRKALIASSYRLARPEVYDSLQDAALAPEFLAVAEYSASPGADLKGLLQRLETVSEEKRIYRVPVFSAPFCQALLEELEHFEQSDMPKGRPNTMNNYGVLLHELGLDEPLVTPLRERFLQPLMALLYPDCGGGQLDSHRAFVVKYALGQDLELGCHYDNAELTLNVALGKVFTGGTLYFGGFFQPAAPWLTWAPASARGVAAGPGGGDRKRERRRAGRTPQGTARPRNPKREASTRPGDHDPAPPLLPVLLALLPPRPPPRPPVVAGRSGGSTGTRGGGGRRRRRGRS
;
A
#
# COMPACT_ATOMS: atom_id res chain seq x y z
N MET A 1 -0.69 -23.82 29.46
CA MET A 1 0.66 -23.28 29.20
C MET A 1 0.93 -23.42 27.71
N ALA A 2 0.80 -22.32 26.96
CA ALA A 2 1.25 -22.31 25.57
C ALA A 2 2.77 -22.39 25.58
N THR A 3 3.33 -23.46 25.00
CA THR A 3 4.75 -23.55 24.73
C THR A 3 5.13 -22.36 23.86
N ALA A 4 6.06 -21.53 24.33
CA ALA A 4 6.66 -20.49 23.52
C ALA A 4 7.29 -21.18 22.30
N GLY A 5 6.63 -21.08 21.14
CA GLY A 5 7.12 -21.66 19.91
C GLY A 5 8.51 -21.11 19.62
N ALA A 6 9.37 -21.93 19.00
CA ALA A 6 10.69 -21.48 18.58
C ALA A 6 10.56 -20.16 17.78
N PRO A 7 11.45 -19.18 17.99
CA PRO A 7 11.37 -17.89 17.31
C PRO A 7 11.34 -18.12 15.80
N ARG A 8 10.25 -17.71 15.16
CA ARG A 8 10.08 -17.88 13.71
C ARG A 8 11.16 -17.06 13.00
N ARG A 9 11.99 -17.73 12.19
CA ARG A 9 12.97 -17.06 11.34
C ARG A 9 12.24 -16.43 10.16
N PHE A 10 12.22 -15.10 10.11
CA PHE A 10 11.80 -14.40 8.90
C PHE A 10 12.84 -14.61 7.79
N CYS A 11 12.41 -15.25 6.70
CA CYS A 11 13.23 -15.44 5.52
C CYS A 11 12.97 -14.33 4.52
N ARG A 12 14.03 -13.91 3.82
CA ARG A 12 13.91 -13.04 2.65
C ARG A 12 14.26 -13.84 1.40
N CYS A 13 13.36 -13.83 0.42
CA CYS A 13 13.64 -14.43 -0.87
C CYS A 13 14.89 -13.80 -1.50
N ALA A 14 15.81 -14.62 -2.02
CA ALA A 14 16.98 -14.13 -2.75
C ALA A 14 16.61 -13.26 -3.97
N CYS A 15 15.40 -13.46 -4.52
CA CYS A 15 14.83 -12.64 -5.58
C CYS A 15 14.73 -11.15 -5.20
N PHE A 16 14.65 -10.80 -3.92
CA PHE A 16 14.64 -9.40 -3.47
C PHE A 16 15.84 -8.60 -3.97
N TYR A 17 17.00 -9.23 -4.16
CA TYR A 17 18.21 -8.54 -4.60
C TYR A 17 18.31 -8.38 -6.11
N THR A 18 17.45 -9.02 -6.89
CA THR A 18 17.61 -9.10 -8.35
C THR A 18 16.35 -8.76 -9.13
N GLU A 19 15.16 -8.90 -8.53
CA GLU A 19 13.89 -8.65 -9.19
C GLU A 19 13.27 -7.30 -8.79
N ASN A 20 12.52 -6.72 -9.71
CA ASN A 20 11.72 -5.51 -9.48
C ASN A 20 12.52 -4.29 -9.03
N LEU A 21 13.72 -4.09 -9.58
CA LEU A 21 14.46 -2.84 -9.39
C LEU A 21 13.84 -1.76 -10.30
N TYR A 22 13.45 -0.63 -9.73
CA TYR A 22 12.78 0.44 -10.47
C TYR A 22 13.80 1.45 -11.01
N ALA A 23 13.97 1.48 -12.33
CA ALA A 23 14.74 2.49 -13.03
C ALA A 23 13.85 3.72 -13.29
N ALA A 24 13.79 4.62 -12.32
CA ALA A 24 12.86 5.76 -12.30
C ALA A 24 12.94 6.63 -13.56
N ARG A 25 14.17 6.93 -14.02
CA ARG A 25 14.42 7.74 -15.23
C ARG A 25 13.75 7.19 -16.48
N TYR A 26 13.55 5.87 -16.54
CA TYR A 26 12.99 5.18 -17.69
C TYR A 26 11.62 4.56 -17.41
N GLY A 27 11.03 4.81 -16.22
CA GLY A 27 9.75 4.26 -15.80
C GLY A 27 9.66 2.74 -15.98
N LEU A 28 10.73 2.02 -15.64
CA LEU A 28 10.88 0.59 -15.97
C LEU A 28 11.29 -0.21 -14.73
N HIS A 29 10.58 -1.30 -14.46
CA HIS A 29 11.09 -2.33 -13.55
C HIS A 29 11.98 -3.31 -14.32
N VAL A 30 13.15 -3.61 -13.77
CA VAL A 30 14.12 -4.54 -14.37
C VAL A 30 14.47 -5.65 -13.40
N ARG A 31 14.78 -6.80 -13.97
CA ARG A 31 15.63 -7.81 -13.35
C ARG A 31 17.08 -7.41 -13.59
N PHE A 32 17.88 -7.40 -12.53
CA PHE A 32 19.29 -7.04 -12.59
C PHE A 32 20.15 -8.12 -11.94
N ARG A 33 20.99 -8.76 -12.75
CA ARG A 33 22.01 -9.74 -12.31
C ARG A 33 23.43 -9.33 -12.67
N GLY A 34 23.57 -8.21 -13.39
CA GLY A 34 24.83 -7.70 -13.90
C GLY A 34 24.67 -7.02 -15.26
N GLU A 35 25.69 -6.27 -15.65
CA GLU A 35 25.69 -5.42 -16.84
C GLU A 35 25.35 -6.18 -18.13
N GLN A 36 25.98 -7.33 -18.36
CA GLN A 36 25.79 -8.11 -19.59
C GLN A 36 24.32 -8.54 -19.78
N GLN A 37 23.67 -8.96 -18.69
CA GLN A 37 22.26 -9.34 -18.71
C GLN A 37 21.37 -8.12 -18.98
N LEU A 38 21.63 -6.99 -18.30
CA LEU A 38 20.87 -5.75 -18.51
C LEU A 38 20.92 -5.29 -19.97
N ARG A 39 22.11 -5.33 -20.60
CA ARG A 39 22.30 -4.97 -22.01
C ARG A 39 21.51 -5.87 -22.95
N ARG A 40 21.56 -7.20 -22.75
CA ARG A 40 20.87 -8.18 -23.59
C ARG A 40 19.35 -8.07 -23.46
N ASP A 41 18.85 -8.07 -22.23
CA ASP A 41 17.42 -8.24 -21.97
C ASP A 41 16.64 -6.94 -22.10
N TYR A 42 17.24 -5.81 -21.69
CA TYR A 42 16.56 -4.52 -21.60
C TYR A 42 17.11 -3.46 -22.56
N GLY A 43 18.25 -3.69 -23.22
CA GLY A 43 18.90 -2.72 -24.10
C GLY A 43 17.98 -2.04 -25.13
N PRO A 44 17.19 -2.80 -25.92
CA PRO A 44 16.25 -2.22 -26.89
C PRO A 44 15.18 -1.33 -26.23
N ILE A 45 14.60 -1.77 -25.10
CA ILE A 45 13.55 -1.03 -24.38
C ILE A 45 14.14 0.23 -23.75
N LEU A 46 15.31 0.12 -23.12
CA LEU A 46 16.02 1.25 -22.52
C LEU A 46 16.33 2.33 -23.57
N ARG A 47 16.84 1.95 -24.75
CA ARG A 47 17.05 2.88 -25.87
C ARG A 47 15.77 3.57 -26.30
N SER A 48 14.67 2.81 -26.45
CA SER A 48 13.37 3.38 -26.82
C SER A 48 12.81 4.37 -25.78
N ARG A 49 13.32 4.32 -24.55
CA ARG A 49 12.95 5.21 -23.44
C ARG A 49 13.99 6.28 -23.14
N GLY A 50 14.97 6.48 -24.03
CA GLY A 50 15.93 7.58 -23.95
C GLY A 50 17.30 7.23 -23.36
N CYS A 51 17.57 5.97 -23.01
CA CYS A 51 18.92 5.52 -22.62
C CYS A 51 19.78 5.29 -23.89
N VAL A 52 20.25 6.36 -24.52
CA VAL A 52 20.89 6.29 -25.85
C VAL A 52 22.41 6.41 -25.82
N SER A 53 22.97 7.14 -24.85
CA SER A 53 24.42 7.32 -24.74
C SER A 53 25.07 6.31 -23.79
N THR A 54 26.38 6.12 -23.93
CA THR A 54 27.19 5.35 -22.97
C THR A 54 27.07 5.91 -21.56
N LYS A 55 27.04 7.25 -21.42
CA LYS A 55 26.88 7.95 -20.15
C LYS A 55 25.54 7.64 -19.49
N ASP A 56 24.45 7.65 -20.25
CA ASP A 56 23.11 7.30 -19.75
C ASP A 56 23.06 5.89 -19.18
N PHE A 57 23.72 4.95 -19.89
CA PHE A 57 23.75 3.56 -19.49
C PHE A 57 24.64 3.33 -18.27
N GLN A 58 25.81 3.96 -18.20
CA GLN A 58 26.69 3.89 -17.03
C GLN A 58 25.99 4.45 -15.77
N GLN A 59 25.27 5.55 -15.92
CA GLN A 59 24.51 6.12 -14.81
C GLN A 59 23.39 5.18 -14.34
N LEU A 60 22.65 4.55 -15.27
CA LEU A 60 21.65 3.53 -14.93
C LEU A 60 22.27 2.35 -14.20
N LEU A 61 23.41 1.85 -14.68
CA LEU A 61 24.10 0.73 -14.07
C LEU A 61 24.48 1.04 -12.62
N ALA A 62 25.08 2.22 -12.39
CA ALA A 62 25.42 2.69 -11.05
C ALA A 62 24.19 2.80 -10.14
N GLU A 63 23.07 3.33 -10.64
CA GLU A 63 21.81 3.42 -9.88
C GLU A 63 21.29 2.03 -9.47
N LEU A 64 21.34 1.06 -10.37
CA LEU A 64 20.89 -0.32 -10.09
C LEU A 64 21.82 -1.02 -9.09
N GLU A 65 23.14 -0.87 -9.23
CA GLU A 65 24.11 -1.43 -8.31
C GLU A 65 23.97 -0.83 -6.90
N GLN A 66 23.78 0.49 -6.80
CA GLN A 66 23.49 1.17 -5.54
C GLN A 66 22.20 0.66 -4.89
N GLU A 67 21.14 0.43 -5.67
CA GLU A 67 19.88 -0.12 -5.15
C GLU A 67 20.04 -1.57 -4.67
N VAL A 68 20.78 -2.42 -5.40
CA VAL A 68 21.11 -3.79 -4.92
C VAL A 68 21.86 -3.73 -3.60
N GLU A 69 22.87 -2.88 -3.50
CA GLU A 69 23.69 -2.77 -2.29
C GLU A 69 22.90 -2.19 -1.11
N ARG A 70 22.02 -1.22 -1.36
CA ARG A 70 21.06 -0.74 -0.36
C ARG A 70 20.16 -1.87 0.14
N ARG A 71 19.61 -2.70 -0.77
CA ARG A 71 18.76 -3.85 -0.41
C ARG A 71 19.49 -4.89 0.44
N ARG A 72 20.78 -5.13 0.18
CA ARG A 72 21.64 -6.03 0.97
C ARG A 72 21.86 -5.50 2.39
N ARG A 73 22.18 -4.22 2.53
CA ARG A 73 22.43 -3.59 3.83
C ARG A 73 21.17 -3.38 4.68
N LEU A 74 19.99 -3.35 4.06
CA LEU A 74 18.72 -3.06 4.71
C LEU A 74 18.43 -3.89 5.97
N GLY A 75 18.82 -5.18 5.99
CA GLY A 75 18.61 -6.03 7.16
C GLY A 75 19.49 -5.62 8.35
N LEU A 76 20.79 -5.46 8.10
CA LEU A 76 21.76 -5.06 9.11
C LEU A 76 21.43 -3.66 9.66
N GLU A 77 21.20 -2.68 8.78
CA GLU A 77 20.87 -1.31 9.17
C GLU A 77 19.60 -1.25 10.02
N SER A 78 18.58 -2.05 9.69
CA SER A 78 17.34 -2.13 10.47
C SER A 78 17.57 -2.73 11.85
N ALA A 79 18.39 -3.78 11.96
CA ALA A 79 18.76 -4.38 13.24
C ALA A 79 19.56 -3.41 14.11
N THR A 80 20.53 -2.67 13.52
CA THR A 80 21.31 -1.64 14.22
C THR A 80 20.41 -0.52 14.75
N ARG A 81 19.49 0.00 13.94
CA ARG A 81 18.52 1.01 14.38
C ARG A 81 17.66 0.49 15.53
N LYS A 82 17.07 -0.71 15.37
CA LYS A 82 16.24 -1.35 16.38
C LYS A 82 16.97 -1.49 17.72
N ALA A 83 18.23 -1.95 17.69
CA ALA A 83 19.04 -2.09 18.90
C ALA A 83 19.28 -0.75 19.59
N LEU A 84 19.63 0.30 18.84
CA LEU A 84 19.85 1.63 19.38
C LEU A 84 18.57 2.25 19.96
N ILE A 85 17.44 2.11 19.25
CA ILE A 85 16.12 2.56 19.74
C ILE A 85 15.81 1.86 21.06
N ALA A 86 15.93 0.54 21.12
CA ALA A 86 15.64 -0.24 22.32
C ALA A 86 16.52 0.14 23.53
N SER A 87 17.77 0.56 23.31
CA SER A 87 18.69 0.92 24.40
C SER A 87 18.59 2.38 24.86
N SER A 88 18.03 3.28 24.04
CA SER A 88 18.22 4.73 24.23
C SER A 88 16.95 5.55 24.13
N TYR A 89 15.90 5.04 23.49
CA TYR A 89 14.63 5.75 23.40
C TYR A 89 13.85 5.66 24.72
N ARG A 90 13.26 6.77 25.14
CA ARG A 90 12.36 6.84 26.30
C ARG A 90 10.92 6.87 25.81
N LEU A 91 10.12 5.91 26.26
CA LEU A 91 8.71 5.80 25.89
C LEU A 91 7.91 6.94 26.53
N ALA A 92 6.97 7.52 25.79
CA ALA A 92 5.99 8.48 26.33
C ALA A 92 4.73 7.77 26.85
N ARG A 93 4.34 6.65 26.22
CA ARG A 93 3.18 5.82 26.54
C ARG A 93 3.61 4.35 26.67
N PRO A 94 4.25 3.96 27.78
CA PRO A 94 4.67 2.58 28.02
C PRO A 94 3.53 1.56 27.87
N GLU A 95 2.29 1.94 28.17
CA GLU A 95 1.10 1.09 28.06
C GLU A 95 0.80 0.62 26.62
N VAL A 96 1.33 1.29 25.58
CA VAL A 96 1.21 0.85 24.18
C VAL A 96 2.02 -0.43 23.90
N TYR A 97 2.98 -0.74 24.77
CA TYR A 97 3.86 -1.90 24.68
C TYR A 97 3.38 -3.09 25.52
N ASP A 98 2.29 -2.92 26.27
CA ASP A 98 1.62 -4.06 26.89
C ASP A 98 1.01 -4.96 25.80
N SER A 99 0.92 -6.26 26.10
CA SER A 99 0.33 -7.23 25.17
C SER A 99 -1.09 -6.81 24.79
N LEU A 100 -1.40 -6.80 23.49
CA LEU A 100 -2.68 -6.36 22.93
C LEU A 100 -3.88 -7.02 23.64
N GLN A 101 -4.65 -6.19 24.34
CA GLN A 101 -5.88 -6.57 25.03
C GLN A 101 -7.12 -6.18 24.22
N ASP A 102 -8.24 -6.85 24.48
CA ASP A 102 -9.50 -6.61 23.77
C ASP A 102 -10.00 -5.15 23.94
N ALA A 103 -9.72 -4.50 25.08
CA ALA A 103 -10.07 -3.09 25.31
C ALA A 103 -9.38 -2.10 24.35
N ALA A 104 -8.28 -2.51 23.71
CA ALA A 104 -7.62 -1.72 22.66
C ALA A 104 -8.33 -1.83 21.31
N LEU A 105 -9.22 -2.80 21.14
CA LEU A 105 -9.95 -3.05 19.91
C LEU A 105 -11.35 -2.42 19.95
N ALA A 106 -11.85 -2.06 18.78
CA ALA A 106 -13.22 -1.59 18.64
C ALA A 106 -14.20 -2.76 18.84
N PRO A 107 -15.36 -2.54 19.49
CA PRO A 107 -16.35 -3.59 19.71
C PRO A 107 -16.80 -4.30 18.43
N GLU A 108 -16.89 -3.58 17.31
CA GLU A 108 -17.27 -4.12 16.02
C GLU A 108 -16.24 -5.11 15.48
N PHE A 109 -14.95 -4.81 15.64
CA PHE A 109 -13.88 -5.71 15.19
C PHE A 109 -13.73 -6.92 16.09
N LEU A 110 -13.92 -6.78 17.40
CA LEU A 110 -14.01 -7.91 18.32
C LEU A 110 -15.13 -8.86 17.91
N ALA A 111 -16.35 -8.34 17.70
CA ALA A 111 -17.48 -9.16 17.28
C ALA A 111 -17.24 -9.89 15.95
N VAL A 112 -16.53 -9.23 15.01
CA VAL A 112 -16.11 -9.84 13.74
C VAL A 112 -15.08 -10.95 13.96
N ALA A 113 -14.07 -10.72 14.79
CA ALA A 113 -13.02 -11.69 15.08
C ALA A 113 -13.58 -12.91 15.84
N GLU A 114 -14.42 -12.70 16.85
CA GLU A 114 -15.11 -13.73 17.62
C GLU A 114 -16.02 -14.58 16.73
N TYR A 115 -16.83 -13.93 15.88
CA TYR A 115 -17.63 -14.66 14.90
C TYR A 115 -16.75 -15.50 13.99
N SER A 116 -15.68 -14.93 13.45
CA SER A 116 -14.78 -15.63 12.50
C SER A 116 -14.07 -16.84 13.13
N ALA A 117 -13.84 -16.83 14.44
CA ALA A 117 -13.27 -17.94 15.20
C ALA A 117 -14.31 -18.96 15.67
N SER A 118 -15.61 -18.66 15.56
CA SER A 118 -16.67 -19.51 16.09
C SER A 118 -16.93 -20.75 15.21
N PRO A 119 -17.35 -21.89 15.80
CA PRO A 119 -17.75 -23.06 15.04
C PRO A 119 -18.92 -22.74 14.09
N GLY A 120 -18.78 -23.11 12.81
CA GLY A 120 -19.81 -22.86 11.79
C GLY A 120 -19.79 -21.45 11.19
N ALA A 121 -18.78 -20.64 11.53
CA ALA A 121 -18.58 -19.36 10.88
C ALA A 121 -18.38 -19.54 9.36
N ASP A 122 -19.13 -18.75 8.59
CA ASP A 122 -19.05 -18.73 7.13
C ASP A 122 -18.87 -17.30 6.59
N LEU A 123 -18.53 -17.21 5.30
CA LEU A 123 -18.36 -15.93 4.62
C LEU A 123 -19.64 -15.08 4.66
N LYS A 124 -20.82 -15.70 4.53
CA LYS A 124 -22.10 -14.98 4.46
C LYS A 124 -22.40 -14.24 5.76
N GLY A 125 -22.32 -14.91 6.89
CA GLY A 125 -22.55 -14.29 8.20
C GLY A 125 -21.44 -13.32 8.59
N LEU A 126 -20.22 -13.52 8.08
CA LEU A 126 -19.15 -12.55 8.26
C LEU A 126 -19.44 -11.24 7.51
N LEU A 127 -19.85 -11.33 6.24
CA LEU A 127 -20.15 -10.15 5.41
C LEU A 127 -21.31 -9.32 5.98
N GLN A 128 -22.21 -9.90 6.78
CA GLN A 128 -23.26 -9.17 7.49
C GLN A 128 -22.72 -8.25 8.61
N ARG A 129 -21.47 -8.46 9.05
CA ARG A 129 -20.81 -7.72 10.14
C ARG A 129 -19.77 -6.73 9.64
N LEU A 130 -19.47 -6.76 8.34
CA LEU A 130 -18.50 -5.88 7.70
C LEU A 130 -19.23 -4.91 6.77
N GLU A 131 -18.70 -3.70 6.63
CA GLU A 131 -19.09 -2.88 5.51
C GLU A 131 -18.36 -3.35 4.25
N THR A 132 -19.11 -3.73 3.23
CA THR A 132 -18.55 -4.05 1.92
C THR A 132 -18.42 -2.78 1.10
N VAL A 133 -17.18 -2.33 0.89
CA VAL A 133 -16.85 -1.17 0.06
C VAL A 133 -16.86 -1.55 -1.41
N SER A 134 -16.39 -2.77 -1.73
CA SER A 134 -16.43 -3.33 -3.07
C SER A 134 -16.50 -4.85 -3.01
N GLU A 135 -17.57 -5.44 -3.52
CA GLU A 135 -17.70 -6.89 -3.64
C GLU A 135 -16.76 -7.43 -4.72
N GLU A 136 -16.72 -6.78 -5.89
CA GLU A 136 -15.90 -7.20 -7.05
C GLU A 136 -14.40 -7.26 -6.70
N LYS A 137 -13.91 -6.29 -5.91
CA LYS A 137 -12.50 -6.25 -5.48
C LYS A 137 -12.29 -6.79 -4.08
N ARG A 138 -13.34 -7.24 -3.40
CA ARG A 138 -13.32 -7.76 -2.03
C ARG A 138 -12.62 -6.78 -1.08
N ILE A 139 -13.14 -5.56 -1.01
CA ILE A 139 -12.66 -4.50 -0.12
C ILE A 139 -13.71 -4.27 0.96
N TYR A 140 -13.27 -4.37 2.21
CA TYR A 140 -14.14 -4.33 3.38
C TYR A 140 -13.67 -3.29 4.37
N ARG A 141 -14.57 -2.91 5.28
CA ARG A 141 -14.32 -1.86 6.25
C ARG A 141 -15.00 -2.18 7.58
N VAL A 142 -14.25 -1.96 8.67
CA VAL A 142 -14.67 -2.16 10.06
C VAL A 142 -13.76 -1.35 10.99
N PRO A 143 -14.25 -0.63 12.01
CA PRO A 143 -13.38 0.02 12.99
C PRO A 143 -12.49 -1.02 13.69
N VAL A 144 -11.17 -0.84 13.77
CA VAL A 144 -10.26 -1.87 14.33
C VAL A 144 -9.86 -1.58 15.78
N PHE A 145 -9.35 -0.38 16.05
CA PHE A 145 -8.88 0.02 17.38
C PHE A 145 -9.88 0.97 18.05
N SER A 146 -9.88 0.96 19.38
CA SER A 146 -10.63 1.92 20.19
C SER A 146 -9.99 3.31 20.09
N ALA A 147 -10.80 4.37 20.24
CA ALA A 147 -10.31 5.76 20.22
C ALA A 147 -9.19 6.01 21.24
N PRO A 148 -9.31 5.54 22.51
CA PRO A 148 -8.26 5.73 23.51
C PRO A 148 -6.94 5.07 23.11
N PHE A 149 -6.99 3.88 22.52
CA PHE A 149 -5.77 3.20 22.04
C PHE A 149 -5.13 3.95 20.87
N CYS A 150 -5.94 4.38 19.88
CA CYS A 150 -5.44 5.20 18.77
C CYS A 150 -4.75 6.48 19.26
N GLN A 151 -5.32 7.14 20.26
CA GLN A 151 -4.74 8.34 20.86
C GLN A 151 -3.39 8.03 21.54
N ALA A 152 -3.32 7.02 22.41
CA ALA A 152 -2.08 6.64 23.08
C ALA A 152 -0.99 6.23 22.08
N LEU A 153 -1.36 5.45 21.05
CA LEU A 153 -0.43 5.06 19.98
C LEU A 153 0.08 6.28 19.21
N LEU A 154 -0.79 7.24 18.86
CA LEU A 154 -0.37 8.47 18.18
C LEU A 154 0.58 9.32 19.04
N GLU A 155 0.28 9.48 20.34
CA GLU A 155 1.14 10.23 21.26
C GLU A 155 2.56 9.61 21.34
N GLU A 156 2.65 8.29 21.42
CA GLU A 156 3.94 7.58 21.39
C GLU A 156 4.70 7.78 20.07
N LEU A 157 4.00 7.61 18.94
CA LEU A 157 4.59 7.75 17.62
C LEU A 157 5.09 9.18 17.38
N GLU A 158 4.33 10.20 17.80
CA GLU A 158 4.73 11.59 17.70
C GLU A 158 5.94 11.90 18.58
N HIS A 159 5.96 11.37 19.80
CA HIS A 159 7.12 11.49 20.69
C HIS A 159 8.37 10.85 20.06
N PHE A 160 8.24 9.67 19.46
CA PHE A 160 9.33 9.00 18.76
C PHE A 160 9.82 9.82 17.56
N GLU A 161 8.89 10.36 16.77
CA GLU A 161 9.20 11.22 15.63
C GLU A 161 9.99 12.47 16.04
N GLN A 162 9.68 13.07 17.19
CA GLN A 162 10.35 14.27 17.71
C GLN A 162 11.71 13.99 18.36
N SER A 163 12.02 12.73 18.66
CA SER A 163 13.31 12.33 19.24
C SER A 163 14.45 12.30 18.22
N ASP A 164 15.69 12.29 18.70
CA ASP A 164 16.90 12.12 17.86
C ASP A 164 17.17 10.67 17.44
N MET A 165 16.28 9.73 17.75
CA MET A 165 16.45 8.32 17.39
C MET A 165 16.47 8.11 15.87
N PRO A 166 17.27 7.17 15.36
CA PRO A 166 17.34 6.92 13.93
C PRO A 166 16.01 6.34 13.43
N LYS A 167 15.57 6.78 12.25
CA LYS A 167 14.29 6.38 11.66
C LYS A 167 14.53 5.71 10.31
N GLY A 168 14.11 4.46 10.18
CA GLY A 168 14.10 3.77 8.91
C GLY A 168 12.96 4.25 8.01
N ARG A 169 13.19 4.25 6.70
CA ARG A 169 12.16 4.63 5.72
C ARG A 169 11.01 3.60 5.71
N PRO A 170 9.73 4.01 5.84
CA PRO A 170 8.61 3.07 5.87
C PRO A 170 8.51 2.19 4.62
N ASN A 171 8.52 2.81 3.44
CA ASN A 171 8.47 2.12 2.15
C ASN A 171 9.17 2.95 1.05
N THR A 172 9.13 2.50 -0.21
CA THR A 172 9.84 3.15 -1.33
C THR A 172 9.21 4.46 -1.82
N MET A 173 7.99 4.79 -1.39
CA MET A 173 7.27 6.03 -1.75
C MET A 173 7.16 7.01 -0.59
N ASN A 174 7.23 6.55 0.65
CA ASN A 174 7.10 7.40 1.83
C ASN A 174 8.45 7.64 2.48
N ASN A 175 8.81 8.91 2.66
CA ASN A 175 10.04 9.28 3.37
C ASN A 175 9.79 9.43 4.88
N TYR A 176 8.54 9.69 5.28
CA TYR A 176 8.17 10.01 6.64
C TYR A 176 7.23 8.96 7.24
N GLY A 177 7.50 8.61 8.50
CA GLY A 177 6.75 7.62 9.25
C GLY A 177 7.63 6.77 10.15
N VAL A 178 7.02 5.73 10.72
CA VAL A 178 7.63 4.89 11.75
C VAL A 178 7.49 3.42 11.38
N LEU A 179 8.59 2.67 11.43
CA LEU A 179 8.60 1.22 11.30
C LEU A 179 8.30 0.60 12.67
N LEU A 180 7.14 -0.02 12.81
CA LEU A 180 6.68 -0.53 14.12
C LEU A 180 7.61 -1.62 14.66
N HIS A 181 8.21 -2.43 13.78
CA HIS A 181 9.16 -3.48 14.19
C HIS A 181 10.47 -2.92 14.75
N GLU A 182 10.94 -1.75 14.28
CA GLU A 182 12.13 -1.06 14.79
C GLU A 182 11.84 -0.38 16.13
N LEU A 183 10.60 0.08 16.31
CA LEU A 183 10.13 0.67 17.55
C LEU A 183 9.78 -0.39 18.63
N GLY A 184 9.78 -1.68 18.28
CA GLY A 184 9.54 -2.79 19.23
C GLY A 184 8.08 -3.23 19.37
N LEU A 185 7.19 -2.77 18.48
CA LEU A 185 5.75 -3.02 18.56
C LEU A 185 5.27 -4.29 17.85
N ASP A 186 6.17 -5.06 17.22
CA ASP A 186 5.77 -6.32 16.57
C ASP A 186 5.16 -7.30 17.57
N GLU A 187 5.89 -7.66 18.63
CA GLU A 187 5.43 -8.66 19.59
C GLU A 187 4.23 -8.22 20.45
N PRO A 188 4.17 -7.00 21.00
CA PRO A 188 3.04 -6.62 21.83
C PRO A 188 1.78 -6.27 21.03
N LEU A 189 1.91 -5.79 19.78
CA LEU A 189 0.79 -5.25 19.01
C LEU A 189 0.52 -6.00 17.70
N VAL A 190 1.50 -6.08 16.80
CA VAL A 190 1.25 -6.50 15.41
C VAL A 190 1.09 -8.02 15.28
N THR A 191 1.96 -8.80 15.93
CA THR A 191 1.88 -10.27 15.98
C THR A 191 0.55 -10.74 16.56
N PRO A 192 0.12 -10.31 17.76
CA PRO A 192 -1.17 -10.74 18.31
C PRO A 192 -2.35 -10.25 17.47
N LEU A 193 -2.29 -9.05 16.88
CA LEU A 193 -3.32 -8.59 15.94
C LEU A 193 -3.46 -9.54 14.75
N ARG A 194 -2.34 -9.93 14.13
CA ARG A 194 -2.30 -10.88 12.99
C ARG A 194 -2.85 -12.24 13.38
N GLU A 195 -2.31 -12.85 14.43
CA GLU A 195 -2.54 -14.25 14.75
C GLU A 195 -3.89 -14.51 15.42
N ARG A 196 -4.30 -13.63 16.36
CA ARG A 196 -5.54 -13.83 17.13
C ARG A 196 -6.77 -13.31 16.41
N PHE A 197 -6.67 -12.13 15.79
CA PHE A 197 -7.86 -11.41 15.32
C PHE A 197 -7.99 -11.41 13.79
N LEU A 198 -6.90 -11.19 13.05
CA LEU A 198 -6.96 -11.12 11.59
C LEU A 198 -6.98 -12.50 10.93
N GLN A 199 -6.19 -13.47 11.40
CA GLN A 199 -6.05 -14.75 10.71
C GLN A 199 -7.38 -15.53 10.55
N PRO A 200 -8.27 -15.64 11.56
CA PRO A 200 -9.57 -16.28 11.39
C PRO A 200 -10.46 -15.52 10.39
N LEU A 201 -10.45 -14.20 10.48
CA LEU A 201 -11.18 -13.32 9.58
C LEU A 201 -10.72 -13.46 8.12
N MET A 202 -9.40 -13.45 7.90
CA MET A 202 -8.80 -13.57 6.58
C MET A 202 -8.98 -14.97 5.99
N ALA A 203 -9.05 -16.02 6.82
CA ALA A 203 -9.34 -17.38 6.36
C ALA A 203 -10.71 -17.47 5.68
N LEU A 204 -11.72 -16.75 6.20
CA LEU A 204 -13.06 -16.68 5.62
C LEU A 204 -13.12 -15.72 4.42
N LEU A 205 -12.52 -14.53 4.53
CA LEU A 205 -12.57 -13.53 3.48
C LEU A 205 -11.78 -13.93 2.24
N TYR A 206 -10.63 -14.59 2.42
CA TYR A 206 -9.60 -14.81 1.39
C TYR A 206 -9.01 -16.22 1.38
N PRO A 207 -9.84 -17.28 1.32
CA PRO A 207 -9.35 -18.66 1.32
C PRO A 207 -8.45 -18.99 0.11
N ASP A 208 -8.71 -18.34 -1.03
CA ASP A 208 -7.99 -18.47 -2.29
C ASP A 208 -6.64 -17.74 -2.34
N CYS A 209 -6.36 -16.87 -1.36
CA CYS A 209 -5.11 -16.12 -1.25
C CYS A 209 -4.31 -16.49 0.01
N GLY A 210 -4.62 -17.63 0.65
CA GLY A 210 -3.91 -18.09 1.84
C GLY A 210 -4.20 -17.27 3.10
N GLY A 211 -5.37 -16.61 3.20
CA GLY A 211 -5.70 -15.74 4.33
C GLY A 211 -5.64 -16.42 5.71
N GLY A 212 -5.85 -17.73 5.78
CA GLY A 212 -5.70 -18.52 7.01
C GLY A 212 -4.26 -18.93 7.35
N GLN A 213 -3.28 -18.57 6.52
CA GLN A 213 -1.87 -18.98 6.62
C GLN A 213 -0.90 -17.78 6.56
N LEU A 214 -1.37 -16.58 6.88
CA LEU A 214 -0.50 -15.40 6.98
C LEU A 214 0.58 -15.65 8.04
N ASP A 215 1.84 -15.73 7.63
CA ASP A 215 2.96 -16.12 8.50
C ASP A 215 3.94 -14.99 8.83
N SER A 216 3.73 -13.83 8.21
CA SER A 216 4.60 -12.68 8.32
C SER A 216 3.85 -11.37 8.13
N HIS A 217 4.47 -10.26 8.55
CA HIS A 217 3.90 -8.92 8.42
C HIS A 217 4.99 -7.88 8.23
N ARG A 218 4.61 -6.73 7.68
CA ARG A 218 5.40 -5.51 7.64
C ARG A 218 4.51 -4.35 8.03
N ALA A 219 4.62 -3.89 9.27
CA ALA A 219 3.80 -2.81 9.79
C ALA A 219 4.59 -1.52 9.90
N PHE A 220 3.96 -0.43 9.47
CA PHE A 220 4.51 0.90 9.54
C PHE A 220 3.39 1.92 9.57
N VAL A 221 3.68 3.08 10.17
CA VAL A 221 2.80 4.25 10.15
C VAL A 221 3.38 5.23 9.15
N VAL A 222 2.51 5.79 8.31
CA VAL A 222 2.87 6.86 7.38
C VAL A 222 2.37 8.18 7.94
N LYS A 223 3.22 9.20 7.89
CA LYS A 223 2.84 10.57 8.21
C LYS A 223 2.64 11.36 6.94
N TYR A 224 1.48 11.98 6.82
CA TYR A 224 1.20 12.95 5.77
C TYR A 224 1.24 14.36 6.36
N ALA A 225 2.07 15.22 5.76
CA ALA A 225 2.14 16.63 6.12
C ALA A 225 2.29 17.49 4.86
N LEU A 226 1.96 18.77 4.98
CA LEU A 226 2.13 19.74 3.89
C LEU A 226 3.58 19.80 3.43
N GLY A 227 3.78 19.76 2.10
CA GLY A 227 5.11 19.80 1.50
C GLY A 227 5.91 18.49 1.57
N GLN A 228 5.37 17.43 2.18
CA GLN A 228 6.00 16.12 2.27
C GLN A 228 5.32 15.10 1.32
N ASP A 229 6.12 14.16 0.79
CA ASP A 229 5.65 13.02 -0.02
C ASP A 229 4.62 13.40 -1.11
N LEU A 230 4.93 14.43 -1.91
CA LEU A 230 4.01 15.05 -2.88
C LEU A 230 3.64 14.16 -4.08
N GLU A 231 4.41 13.11 -4.34
CA GLU A 231 4.21 12.18 -5.45
C GLU A 231 3.93 10.76 -4.95
N LEU A 232 2.65 10.43 -4.74
CA LEU A 232 2.21 9.06 -4.48
C LEU A 232 1.63 8.45 -5.76
N GLY A 233 2.44 7.65 -6.45
CA GLY A 233 2.01 6.90 -7.63
C GLY A 233 1.13 5.70 -7.28
N CYS A 234 0.29 5.27 -8.22
CA CYS A 234 -0.40 3.97 -8.09
C CYS A 234 0.64 2.85 -8.05
N HIS A 235 0.46 1.92 -7.11
CA HIS A 235 1.37 0.81 -6.88
C HIS A 235 0.62 -0.40 -6.34
N TYR A 236 1.34 -1.52 -6.25
CA TYR A 236 0.90 -2.69 -5.51
C TYR A 236 1.73 -2.81 -4.25
N ASP A 237 1.09 -3.19 -3.15
CA ASP A 237 1.80 -3.58 -1.96
C ASP A 237 2.49 -4.92 -2.19
N ASN A 238 3.64 -5.12 -1.53
CA ASN A 238 4.32 -6.40 -1.52
C ASN A 238 3.79 -7.25 -0.34
N ALA A 239 2.51 -7.59 -0.43
CA ALA A 239 1.78 -8.39 0.54
C ALA A 239 0.64 -9.14 -0.17
N GLU A 240 0.21 -10.26 0.39
CA GLU A 240 -1.02 -10.96 -0.01
C GLU A 240 -2.24 -10.14 0.37
N LEU A 241 -2.23 -9.55 1.58
CA LEU A 241 -3.31 -8.75 2.16
C LEU A 241 -2.76 -7.46 2.79
N THR A 242 -3.45 -6.34 2.60
CA THR A 242 -3.12 -5.05 3.25
C THR A 242 -4.24 -4.61 4.19
N LEU A 243 -3.86 -4.24 5.42
CA LEU A 243 -4.71 -3.55 6.37
C LEU A 243 -4.28 -2.08 6.47
N ASN A 244 -5.20 -1.14 6.19
CA ASN A 244 -4.93 0.29 6.33
C ASN A 244 -5.80 0.91 7.42
N VAL A 245 -5.17 1.23 8.55
CA VAL A 245 -5.82 1.79 9.75
C VAL A 245 -5.60 3.30 9.83
N ALA A 246 -6.70 4.05 9.83
CA ALA A 246 -6.67 5.47 10.18
C ALA A 246 -6.57 5.63 11.70
N LEU A 247 -5.54 6.32 12.19
CA LEU A 247 -5.29 6.50 13.63
C LEU A 247 -5.98 7.73 14.25
N GLY A 248 -6.79 8.48 13.48
CA GLY A 248 -7.76 9.42 14.07
C GLY A 248 -7.37 10.89 14.16
N LYS A 249 -6.37 11.37 13.40
CA LYS A 249 -6.18 12.83 13.25
C LYS A 249 -7.29 13.44 12.39
N VAL A 250 -7.67 14.68 12.70
CA VAL A 250 -8.53 15.49 11.83
C VAL A 250 -7.71 16.03 10.68
N PHE A 251 -8.06 15.67 9.45
CA PHE A 251 -7.44 16.19 8.24
C PHE A 251 -8.47 16.31 7.12
N THR A 252 -8.14 17.08 6.07
CA THR A 252 -8.90 17.14 4.82
C THR A 252 -8.07 16.53 3.69
N GLY A 253 -8.71 15.76 2.80
CA GLY A 253 -8.04 14.99 1.76
C GLY A 253 -7.61 13.59 2.22
N GLY A 254 -6.50 13.07 1.67
CA GLY A 254 -5.93 11.77 2.11
C GLY A 254 -6.69 10.51 1.66
N THR A 255 -7.67 10.63 0.77
CA THR A 255 -8.45 9.49 0.28
C THR A 255 -7.56 8.43 -0.39
N LEU A 256 -7.77 7.17 -0.01
CA LEU A 256 -7.16 6.02 -0.68
C LEU A 256 -7.96 5.67 -1.94
N TYR A 257 -7.27 5.57 -3.07
CA TYR A 257 -7.86 5.23 -4.36
C TYR A 257 -7.39 3.85 -4.81
N PHE A 258 -8.31 2.99 -5.24
CA PHE A 258 -8.01 1.69 -5.83
C PHE A 258 -8.00 1.79 -7.35
N GLY A 259 -6.86 1.44 -7.96
CA GLY A 259 -6.72 1.41 -9.41
C GLY A 259 -7.79 0.52 -10.05
N GLY A 260 -8.59 1.09 -10.95
CA GLY A 260 -9.77 0.45 -11.55
C GLY A 260 -11.10 1.15 -11.25
N PHE A 261 -11.16 1.98 -10.20
CA PHE A 261 -12.35 2.77 -9.82
C PHE A 261 -12.32 4.24 -10.26
N PHE A 262 -11.34 4.65 -11.08
CA PHE A 262 -11.27 6.04 -11.52
C PHE A 262 -12.31 6.33 -12.61
N GLN A 263 -13.43 6.93 -12.21
CA GLN A 263 -14.20 7.81 -13.09
C GLN A 263 -13.83 9.26 -12.70
N PRO A 264 -13.26 10.07 -13.60
CA PRO A 264 -13.11 11.49 -13.32
C PRO A 264 -14.51 12.07 -13.15
N ALA A 265 -14.83 12.58 -11.97
CA ALA A 265 -16.03 13.37 -11.77
C ALA A 265 -16.00 14.53 -12.78
N ALA A 266 -17.12 14.74 -13.48
CA ALA A 266 -17.25 15.81 -14.45
C ALA A 266 -16.98 17.19 -13.80
N PRO A 267 -16.50 18.21 -14.55
CA PRO A 267 -15.93 19.44 -13.97
C PRO A 267 -16.92 20.43 -13.34
N TRP A 268 -18.13 20.02 -12.97
CA TRP A 268 -19.14 20.92 -12.43
C TRP A 268 -19.80 20.27 -11.22
N LEU A 269 -19.26 20.49 -10.02
CA LEU A 269 -20.06 20.62 -8.80
C LEU A 269 -19.15 21.20 -7.70
N THR A 270 -19.15 22.51 -7.60
CA THR A 270 -18.59 23.26 -6.48
C THR A 270 -19.58 23.22 -5.30
N TRP A 271 -19.09 22.82 -4.13
CA TRP A 271 -19.55 23.13 -2.76
C TRP A 271 -21.06 23.12 -2.42
N ALA A 272 -21.41 22.34 -1.39
CA ALA A 272 -22.38 22.72 -0.37
C ALA A 272 -22.06 22.02 0.97
N PRO A 273 -22.31 22.65 2.14
CA PRO A 273 -21.99 22.10 3.45
C PRO A 273 -23.14 21.28 4.06
N ALA A 274 -22.79 20.50 5.08
CA ALA A 274 -23.62 19.85 6.09
C ALA A 274 -24.54 18.68 5.67
N SER A 275 -24.27 17.55 6.32
CA SER A 275 -25.12 16.37 6.49
C SER A 275 -25.46 15.54 5.24
N ALA A 276 -25.13 14.24 5.35
CA ALA A 276 -25.76 13.14 4.66
C ALA A 276 -25.55 12.99 3.12
N ARG A 277 -25.10 11.77 2.79
CA ARG A 277 -25.28 11.03 1.52
C ARG A 277 -24.43 11.46 0.32
N GLY A 278 -23.92 10.42 -0.35
CA GLY A 278 -23.35 10.51 -1.69
C GLY A 278 -22.75 9.20 -2.19
N VAL A 279 -23.55 8.15 -2.34
CA VAL A 279 -23.30 7.09 -3.34
C VAL A 279 -24.14 7.46 -4.57
N ALA A 280 -23.53 7.50 -5.74
CA ALA A 280 -24.21 7.56 -7.05
C ALA A 280 -23.26 6.99 -8.11
N ALA A 281 -23.63 6.32 -9.20
CA ALA A 281 -24.77 5.47 -9.62
C ALA A 281 -24.30 4.80 -10.95
N GLY A 282 -24.86 3.64 -11.35
CA GLY A 282 -24.54 2.94 -12.62
C GLY A 282 -25.25 3.54 -13.86
N PRO A 283 -25.57 2.75 -14.92
CA PRO A 283 -24.72 1.93 -15.80
C PRO A 283 -24.72 2.44 -17.27
N GLY A 284 -23.80 1.95 -18.11
CA GLY A 284 -24.05 1.82 -19.56
C GLY A 284 -23.05 2.46 -20.53
N GLY A 285 -22.35 1.60 -21.27
CA GLY A 285 -22.22 1.70 -22.73
C GLY A 285 -21.18 2.65 -23.35
N GLY A 286 -20.27 2.07 -24.14
CA GLY A 286 -19.80 2.71 -25.38
C GLY A 286 -18.30 3.00 -25.46
N ASP A 287 -17.63 2.26 -26.34
CA ASP A 287 -16.30 2.56 -26.88
C ASP A 287 -16.12 4.04 -27.26
N ARG A 288 -14.96 4.62 -26.91
CA ARG A 288 -14.16 5.44 -27.85
C ARG A 288 -12.74 5.72 -27.35
N LYS A 289 -11.84 5.59 -28.31
CA LYS A 289 -10.38 5.76 -28.28
C LYS A 289 -10.03 7.25 -28.44
N ARG A 290 -9.31 7.88 -27.50
CA ARG A 290 -8.29 8.92 -27.79
C ARG A 290 -7.49 9.39 -26.55
N GLU A 291 -6.18 9.24 -26.68
CA GLU A 291 -5.14 10.27 -26.55
C GLU A 291 -4.99 11.10 -25.25
N ARG A 292 -3.87 10.83 -24.56
CA ARG A 292 -3.00 11.72 -23.78
C ARG A 292 -3.63 13.00 -23.20
N ARG A 293 -3.74 13.03 -21.87
CA ARG A 293 -3.35 14.19 -21.02
C ARG A 293 -3.03 13.70 -19.60
N ARG A 294 -1.88 14.16 -19.08
CA ARG A 294 -1.48 14.03 -17.67
C ARG A 294 -2.51 14.74 -16.78
N ALA A 295 -2.76 14.21 -15.59
CA ALA A 295 -3.40 14.95 -14.51
C ALA A 295 -2.59 14.77 -13.21
N GLY A 296 -2.12 15.90 -12.67
CA GLY A 296 -1.60 16.03 -11.32
C GLY A 296 -2.71 16.42 -10.33
N ARG A 297 -2.37 16.41 -9.03
CA ARG A 297 -3.27 16.80 -7.93
C ARG A 297 -3.52 18.31 -7.92
N THR A 298 -4.68 18.72 -7.42
CA THR A 298 -5.04 20.12 -7.15
C THR A 298 -4.28 20.67 -5.94
N PRO A 299 -3.79 21.94 -5.97
CA PRO A 299 -3.26 22.64 -4.81
C PRO A 299 -4.36 22.90 -3.77
N GLN A 300 -4.00 22.87 -2.48
CA GLN A 300 -4.88 23.32 -1.40
C GLN A 300 -5.04 24.85 -1.45
N GLY A 301 -6.29 25.32 -1.32
CA GLY A 301 -6.65 26.73 -1.30
C GLY A 301 -6.22 27.43 -0.02
N THR A 302 -5.99 28.73 -0.14
CA THR A 302 -5.47 29.63 0.89
C THR A 302 -6.48 29.88 2.02
N ALA A 303 -6.03 29.79 3.28
CA ALA A 303 -6.72 30.40 4.40
C ALA A 303 -6.37 31.90 4.43
N ARG A 304 -7.36 32.79 4.31
CA ARG A 304 -7.21 34.22 4.59
C ARG A 304 -7.08 34.45 6.11
N PRO A 305 -6.26 35.40 6.58
CA PRO A 305 -6.18 35.73 8.00
C PRO A 305 -7.46 36.47 8.44
N ARG A 306 -8.07 36.03 9.56
CA ARG A 306 -9.12 36.78 10.25
C ARG A 306 -8.46 37.83 11.16
N ASN A 307 -8.88 39.09 10.99
CA ASN A 307 -8.52 40.24 11.81
C ASN A 307 -9.19 40.10 13.21
N PRO A 308 -8.54 40.50 14.32
CA PRO A 308 -9.08 40.34 15.66
C PRO A 308 -9.95 41.54 16.02
N LYS A 309 -11.21 41.30 16.39
CA LYS A 309 -12.03 42.09 17.32
C LYS A 309 -13.47 41.58 17.28
N ARG A 310 -13.84 40.81 18.29
CA ARG A 310 -15.16 40.84 18.92
C ARG A 310 -15.11 39.97 20.18
N GLU A 311 -15.07 40.67 21.30
CA GLU A 311 -15.47 40.14 22.60
C GLU A 311 -16.93 39.69 22.51
N ALA A 312 -17.21 38.48 22.98
CA ALA A 312 -18.50 38.11 23.55
C ALA A 312 -18.33 36.86 24.43
N SER A 313 -18.60 37.07 25.71
CA SER A 313 -18.77 36.09 26.79
C SER A 313 -19.80 35.01 26.46
N THR A 314 -19.48 33.73 26.74
CA THR A 314 -20.44 32.69 27.13
C THR A 314 -19.75 31.56 27.94
N ARG A 315 -20.56 30.94 28.81
CA ARG A 315 -20.29 30.12 30.01
C ARG A 315 -19.59 28.76 29.78
N PRO A 316 -19.02 28.13 30.83
CA PRO A 316 -18.41 26.79 30.74
C PRO A 316 -19.49 25.71 30.77
N GLY A 317 -19.52 24.82 29.78
CA GLY A 317 -20.49 23.72 29.78
C GLY A 317 -20.72 22.95 28.48
N ASP A 318 -19.94 23.15 27.41
CA ASP A 318 -20.05 22.33 26.20
C ASP A 318 -18.83 21.42 26.08
N HIS A 319 -19.01 20.15 26.45
CA HIS A 319 -18.13 19.08 25.99
C HIS A 319 -18.33 18.95 24.47
N ASP A 320 -17.30 19.29 23.69
CA ASP A 320 -17.24 18.96 22.27
C ASP A 320 -17.43 17.43 22.13
N PRO A 321 -18.38 16.96 21.30
CA PRO A 321 -18.48 15.54 21.01
C PRO A 321 -17.18 15.08 20.35
N ALA A 322 -16.62 13.98 20.87
CA ALA A 322 -15.44 13.34 20.29
C ALA A 322 -15.64 13.17 18.76
N PRO A 323 -14.64 13.51 17.93
CA PRO A 323 -14.79 13.42 16.49
C PRO A 323 -15.09 11.97 16.07
N PRO A 324 -15.93 11.75 15.05
CA PRO A 324 -16.25 10.41 14.60
C PRO A 324 -14.98 9.68 14.16
N LEU A 325 -14.76 8.49 14.72
CA LEU A 325 -13.69 7.59 14.34
C LEU A 325 -13.79 7.30 12.84
N LEU A 326 -12.76 7.66 12.09
CA LEU A 326 -12.69 7.38 10.66
C LEU A 326 -12.52 5.86 10.46
N PRO A 327 -13.38 5.22 9.65
CA PRO A 327 -13.39 3.77 9.53
C PRO A 327 -12.19 3.25 8.72
N VAL A 328 -11.66 2.09 9.13
CA VAL A 328 -10.47 1.41 8.59
C VAL A 328 -10.80 0.66 7.30
N LEU A 329 -9.89 0.72 6.32
CA LEU A 329 -10.08 0.05 5.04
C LEU A 329 -9.21 -1.21 4.98
N LEU A 330 -9.85 -2.37 5.05
CA LEU A 330 -9.23 -3.66 4.75
C LEU A 330 -9.32 -3.86 3.24
N ALA A 331 -8.24 -3.57 2.54
CA ALA A 331 -8.21 -3.62 1.10
C ALA A 331 -7.28 -4.71 0.59
N LEU A 332 -7.84 -5.55 -0.25
CA LEU A 332 -7.07 -6.38 -1.14
C LEU A 332 -6.59 -5.56 -2.34
N LEU A 333 -5.28 -5.61 -2.61
CA LEU A 333 -4.78 -5.57 -3.97
C LEU A 333 -4.51 -7.03 -4.37
N PRO A 334 -5.07 -7.52 -5.50
CA PRO A 334 -4.91 -8.92 -5.88
C PRO A 334 -3.42 -9.28 -6.03
N PRO A 335 -3.02 -10.54 -5.74
CA PRO A 335 -1.66 -10.99 -5.94
C PRO A 335 -1.23 -10.70 -7.36
N ARG A 336 -0.01 -10.20 -7.49
CA ARG A 336 0.59 -9.82 -8.77
C ARG A 336 0.49 -11.01 -9.74
N PRO A 337 0.00 -10.83 -10.97
CA PRO A 337 0.15 -11.88 -11.97
C PRO A 337 1.66 -12.15 -12.15
N PRO A 338 2.06 -13.42 -12.38
CA PRO A 338 3.46 -13.74 -12.64
C PRO A 338 3.97 -12.87 -13.79
N PRO A 339 5.25 -12.44 -13.77
CA PRO A 339 5.79 -11.61 -14.84
C PRO A 339 5.60 -12.34 -16.16
N ARG A 340 4.67 -11.85 -16.99
CA ARG A 340 4.52 -12.38 -18.34
C ARG A 340 5.84 -12.11 -19.07
N PRO A 341 6.45 -13.10 -19.72
CA PRO A 341 7.56 -12.83 -20.62
C PRO A 341 7.09 -11.78 -21.63
N PRO A 342 7.97 -10.85 -22.04
CA PRO A 342 7.58 -9.80 -22.97
C PRO A 342 6.97 -10.46 -24.21
N VAL A 343 5.68 -10.22 -24.43
CA VAL A 343 5.03 -10.52 -25.69
C VAL A 343 5.71 -9.61 -26.71
N VAL A 344 6.54 -10.20 -27.56
CA VAL A 344 7.12 -9.53 -28.71
C VAL A 344 5.94 -9.23 -29.65
N ALA A 345 5.40 -8.01 -29.55
CA ALA A 345 4.50 -7.48 -30.56
C ALA A 345 5.34 -7.19 -31.81
N GLY A 346 5.59 -8.23 -32.61
CA GLY A 346 6.16 -8.10 -33.93
C GLY A 346 5.19 -7.33 -34.82
N ARG A 347 5.60 -6.14 -35.25
CA ARG A 347 4.98 -5.48 -36.41
C ARG A 347 5.28 -6.35 -37.63
N SER A 348 4.25 -6.96 -38.23
CA SER A 348 4.35 -7.47 -39.59
C SER A 348 4.39 -6.27 -40.54
N GLY A 349 5.61 -5.86 -40.90
CA GLY A 349 5.86 -4.93 -41.99
C GLY A 349 5.93 -5.68 -43.32
N GLY A 350 5.00 -5.36 -44.23
CA GLY A 350 5.22 -5.32 -45.67
C GLY A 350 4.86 -6.56 -46.50
N SER A 351 3.84 -6.44 -47.34
CA SER A 351 4.04 -6.56 -48.79
C SER A 351 2.92 -5.90 -49.59
N THR A 352 3.23 -4.76 -50.20
CA THR A 352 2.63 -4.33 -51.46
C THR A 352 3.53 -4.84 -52.58
N GLY A 353 3.00 -5.62 -53.52
CA GLY A 353 3.75 -6.10 -54.67
C GLY A 353 2.96 -7.05 -55.56
N THR A 354 2.62 -6.57 -56.75
CA THR A 354 1.78 -7.15 -57.81
C THR A 354 2.44 -8.22 -58.69
N ARG A 355 1.59 -9.10 -59.24
CA ARG A 355 1.58 -9.75 -60.59
C ARG A 355 2.54 -10.90 -60.93
N GLY A 356 1.96 -11.85 -61.69
CA GLY A 356 2.59 -12.91 -62.51
C GLY A 356 2.68 -14.24 -61.75
N GLY A 357 2.11 -15.38 -62.15
CA GLY A 357 1.79 -15.92 -63.47
C GLY A 357 2.29 -17.38 -63.49
N GLY A 358 1.52 -18.32 -64.06
CA GLY A 358 2.02 -19.65 -64.42
C GLY A 358 1.69 -20.77 -63.42
N GLY A 359 0.79 -21.68 -63.81
CA GLY A 359 0.44 -22.86 -63.03
C GLY A 359 1.39 -24.04 -63.19
N ARG A 360 1.18 -25.07 -62.37
CA ARG A 360 1.02 -26.48 -62.78
C ARG A 360 0.77 -27.37 -61.56
N ARG A 361 -0.16 -28.31 -61.77
CA ARG A 361 -0.52 -29.44 -60.90
C ARG A 361 0.63 -30.43 -60.74
N ARG A 362 0.71 -31.07 -59.56
CA ARG A 362 0.99 -32.51 -59.27
C ARG A 362 1.09 -32.65 -57.73
N ARG A 363 0.13 -33.21 -56.98
CA ARG A 363 -0.25 -34.62 -56.72
C ARG A 363 0.86 -35.52 -56.13
N ARG A 364 0.49 -36.16 -54.99
CA ARG A 364 1.10 -37.30 -54.25
C ARG A 364 2.28 -36.91 -53.34
N GLY A 365 2.45 -37.44 -52.14
CA GLY A 365 1.79 -38.51 -51.39
C GLY A 365 2.67 -38.85 -50.17
N ARG A 366 2.06 -39.47 -49.16
CA ARG A 366 2.62 -40.03 -47.91
C ARG A 366 4.08 -40.52 -47.97
N SER A 367 4.82 -40.27 -46.89
CA SER A 367 5.36 -41.25 -45.93
C SER A 367 5.62 -40.56 -44.60
#